data_AF-A0AAD6ZPI2-F1
#
_entry.id   AF-A0AAD6ZPI2-F1
#
_cell.length_a   1.000
_cell.length_b   1.000
_cell.length_c   1.000
_cell.angle_alpha   90.00
_cell.angle_beta   90.00
_cell.angle_gamma   90.00
#
_symmetry.space_group_name_H-M   'P 1'
#
loop_
_entity.id
_entity.type
_entity.pdbx_description
1 polymer ?
#
loop_
_entity_poly.entity_id
_entity_poly.type
_entity_poly.pdbx_seq_one_letter_code
_entity_poly.pdbx_strand_id
1 'polypeptide(L)'
;MPVKTHTWVSLWFRLTAPIIAWDGGDLHWFWAAYSKYQQVDFVYGVPSFEKGDGFPNAQALLNVVETMMNLVYLYTALVTAWLPVPLGFTAAAITLSKTLLYWAHSLCNRYSILMTNK
;
A
#
# COMPACT_ATOMS: atom_id res chain seq x y z
N MET A 1 -1.99 31.30 14.38
CA MET A 1 -3.13 30.43 14.76
C MET A 1 -2.56 29.06 15.09
N PRO A 2 -2.95 28.39 16.19
CA PRO A 2 -2.47 27.04 16.48
C PRO A 2 -2.93 26.10 15.37
N VAL A 3 -1.98 25.38 14.76
CA VAL A 3 -2.29 24.41 13.72
C VAL A 3 -3.04 23.25 14.35
N LYS A 4 -4.30 23.05 13.94
CA LYS A 4 -5.12 21.92 14.40
C LYS A 4 -4.65 20.66 13.71
N THR A 5 -3.69 19.97 14.30
CA THR A 5 -3.27 18.65 13.84
C THR A 5 -4.36 17.62 14.11
N HIS A 6 -4.74 16.83 13.09
CA HIS A 6 -5.69 15.73 13.27
C HIS A 6 -4.96 14.50 13.82
N THR A 7 -5.04 14.30 15.14
CA THR A 7 -4.30 13.24 15.86
C THR A 7 -4.52 11.85 15.27
N TRP A 8 -5.73 11.55 14.79
CA TRP A 8 -6.06 10.25 14.21
C TRP A 8 -5.33 10.00 12.88
N VAL A 9 -5.18 11.02 12.02
CA VAL A 9 -4.43 10.92 10.74
C VAL A 9 -2.95 10.67 11.04
N SER A 10 -2.39 11.44 11.98
CA SER A 10 -1.01 11.28 12.39
C SER A 10 -0.74 9.92 13.05
N LEU A 11 -1.71 9.40 13.83
CA LEU A 11 -1.60 8.06 14.40
C LEU A 11 -1.63 6.99 13.29
N TRP A 12 -2.54 7.12 12.33
CA TRP A 12 -2.65 6.20 11.20
C TRP A 12 -1.35 6.13 10.39
N PHE A 13 -0.78 7.27 9.99
CA PHE A 13 0.48 7.31 9.24
C PHE A 13 1.67 6.79 10.05
N ARG A 14 1.68 7.02 11.37
CA ARG A 14 2.75 6.51 12.24
C ARG A 14 2.72 4.99 12.38
N LEU A 15 1.53 4.39 12.39
CA LEU A 15 1.36 2.94 12.48
C LEU A 15 1.60 2.25 11.13
N THR A 16 1.16 2.86 10.03
CA THR A 16 1.26 2.25 8.69
C THR A 16 2.68 2.26 8.13
N ALA A 17 3.47 3.31 8.37
CA ALA A 17 4.84 3.40 7.88
C ALA A 17 5.75 2.20 8.29
N PRO A 18 5.83 1.79 9.58
CA PRO A 18 6.61 0.62 9.95
C PRO A 18 6.02 -0.68 9.42
N ILE A 19 4.69 -0.80 9.32
CA ILE A 19 4.03 -1.99 8.77
C ILE A 19 4.45 -2.21 7.31
N ILE A 20 4.46 -1.15 6.49
CA ILE A 20 4.85 -1.22 5.08
C ILE A 20 6.35 -1.48 4.93
N ALA A 21 7.18 -0.84 5.75
CA ALA A 21 8.63 -0.98 5.69
C ALA A 21 9.12 -2.39 6.09
N TRP A 22 8.36 -3.11 6.92
CA TRP A 22 8.74 -4.41 7.46
C TRP A 22 8.49 -5.57 6.49
N ASP A 23 7.83 -5.35 5.35
CA ASP A 23 7.47 -6.41 4.39
C ASP A 23 8.65 -6.86 3.49
N GLY A 24 9.88 -6.41 3.77
CA GLY A 24 11.09 -6.77 3.01
C GLY A 24 12.25 -7.18 3.91
N GLY A 25 12.45 -8.49 4.11
CA GLY A 25 13.66 -9.01 4.77
C GLY A 25 13.52 -10.42 5.37
N ASP A 26 14.58 -10.88 6.03
CA ASP A 26 14.72 -12.20 6.67
C ASP A 26 13.88 -12.36 7.96
N LEU A 27 13.03 -11.38 8.27
CA LEU A 27 12.13 -11.40 9.42
C LEU A 27 10.78 -12.08 9.11
N HIS A 28 10.81 -13.08 8.23
CA HIS A 28 9.63 -13.79 7.72
C HIS A 28 8.77 -14.40 8.84
N TRP A 29 9.38 -14.77 9.97
CA TRP A 29 8.69 -15.36 11.12
C TRP A 29 7.58 -14.46 11.70
N PHE A 30 7.74 -13.13 11.63
CA PHE A 30 6.71 -12.19 12.07
C PHE A 30 5.51 -12.13 11.11
N TRP A 31 5.77 -12.36 9.82
CA TRP A 31 4.78 -12.39 8.74
C TRP A 31 4.28 -13.79 8.39
N ALA A 32 4.42 -14.77 9.29
CA ALA A 32 3.97 -16.15 9.04
C ALA A 32 2.48 -16.24 8.64
N ALA A 33 1.63 -15.33 9.11
CA ALA A 33 0.24 -15.22 8.67
C ALA A 33 0.11 -14.70 7.23
N TYR A 34 0.98 -13.79 6.80
CA TYR A 34 1.03 -13.27 5.43
C TYR A 34 1.47 -14.34 4.44
N SER A 35 2.38 -15.25 4.83
CA SER A 35 2.75 -16.42 4.02
C SER A 35 1.54 -17.26 3.61
N LYS A 36 0.56 -17.42 4.51
CA LYS A 36 -0.72 -18.08 4.18
C LYS A 36 -1.59 -17.24 3.25
N TYR A 37 -1.58 -15.92 3.40
CA TYR A 37 -2.31 -15.00 2.52
C TYR A 37 -1.80 -15.07 1.07
N GLN A 38 -0.49 -15.16 0.87
CA GLN A 38 0.14 -15.31 -0.46
C GLN A 38 -0.27 -16.60 -1.19
N GLN A 39 -0.78 -17.61 -0.47
CA GLN A 39 -1.29 -18.84 -1.08
C GLN A 39 -2.75 -18.70 -1.54
N VAL A 40 -3.49 -17.73 -1.00
CA VAL A 40 -4.89 -17.49 -1.31
C VAL A 40 -5.05 -16.37 -2.35
N ASP A 41 -4.26 -15.30 -2.23
CA ASP A 41 -4.26 -14.22 -3.19
C ASP A 41 -3.25 -14.48 -4.32
N PHE A 42 -3.77 -14.91 -5.46
CA PHE A 42 -2.96 -15.20 -6.64
C PHE A 42 -2.40 -13.96 -7.34
N VAL A 43 -2.85 -12.74 -6.99
CA VAL A 43 -2.31 -11.50 -7.54
C VAL A 43 -1.03 -11.11 -6.82
N TYR A 44 -0.97 -11.25 -5.49
CA TYR A 44 0.21 -10.93 -4.66
C TYR A 44 1.03 -12.15 -4.24
N GLY A 45 0.66 -13.35 -4.69
CA GLY A 45 1.29 -14.62 -4.34
C GLY A 45 2.42 -15.07 -5.27
N VAL A 46 3.05 -16.18 -4.89
CA VAL A 46 4.11 -16.86 -5.68
C VAL A 46 3.71 -17.10 -7.15
N PRO A 47 2.47 -17.50 -7.48
CA PRO A 47 2.08 -17.72 -8.88
C PRO A 47 2.14 -16.46 -9.76
N SER A 48 1.99 -15.27 -9.17
CA SER A 48 2.11 -13.99 -9.88
C SER A 48 3.57 -13.70 -10.23
N PHE A 49 4.47 -13.96 -9.29
CA PHE A 49 5.91 -13.84 -9.47
C PHE A 49 6.43 -14.81 -10.55
N GLU A 50 6.01 -16.07 -10.52
CA GLU A 50 6.39 -17.09 -11.51
C GLU A 50 5.91 -16.76 -12.93
N LYS A 51 4.79 -16.05 -13.06
CA LYS A 51 4.26 -15.56 -14.35
C LYS A 51 4.94 -14.29 -14.85
N GLY A 52 5.83 -13.69 -14.05
CA GLY A 52 6.45 -12.42 -14.37
C GLY A 52 5.45 -11.26 -14.41
N ASP A 53 4.38 -11.32 -13.61
CA ASP A 53 3.41 -10.22 -13.54
C ASP A 53 4.05 -9.01 -12.82
N GLY A 54 4.11 -7.88 -13.50
CA GLY A 54 4.65 -6.63 -12.96
C GLY A 54 3.72 -5.90 -11.99
N PHE A 55 2.46 -6.32 -11.88
CA PHE A 55 1.45 -5.64 -11.08
C PHE A 55 1.80 -5.55 -9.57
N PRO A 56 2.26 -6.62 -8.89
CA PRO A 56 2.64 -6.54 -7.48
C PRO A 56 3.82 -5.60 -7.24
N ASN A 57 4.80 -5.59 -8.14
CA ASN A 57 5.96 -4.71 -8.04
C ASN A 57 5.57 -3.23 -8.24
N ALA A 58 4.64 -2.94 -9.15
CA ALA A 58 4.09 -1.60 -9.34
C ALA A 58 3.35 -1.12 -8.08
N GLN A 59 2.57 -2.00 -7.44
CA GLN A 59 1.88 -1.72 -6.18
C GLN A 59 2.87 -1.47 -5.03
N ALA A 60 3.94 -2.25 -4.95
CA ALA A 60 5.01 -2.06 -3.96
C ALA A 60 5.73 -0.71 -4.16
N LEU A 61 6.02 -0.32 -5.40
CA LEU A 61 6.60 1.00 -5.69
C LEU A 61 5.69 2.14 -5.21
N LEU A 62 4.38 2.04 -5.46
CA LEU A 62 3.41 3.03 -4.99
C LEU A 62 3.28 3.03 -3.46
N ASN A 63 3.47 1.89 -2.77
CA ASN A 63 3.57 1.84 -1.31
C ASN A 63 4.80 2.62 -0.80
N VAL A 64 5.95 2.54 -1.48
CA VAL A 64 7.15 3.31 -1.13
C VAL A 64 6.89 4.81 -1.25
N VAL A 65 6.34 5.25 -2.39
CA VAL A 65 6.00 6.67 -2.63
C VAL A 65 5.02 7.18 -1.58
N GLU A 66 3.94 6.44 -1.33
CA GLU A 66 2.94 6.80 -0.31
C GLU A 66 3.56 6.87 1.09
N THR A 67 4.41 5.91 1.45
CA THR A 67 5.08 5.89 2.76
C THR A 67 5.99 7.10 2.93
N MET A 68 6.75 7.49 1.90
CA MET A 68 7.55 8.71 1.92
C MET A 68 6.67 9.95 2.16
N MET A 69 5.52 10.04 1.47
CA MET A 69 4.58 11.15 1.66
C MET A 69 3.99 11.18 3.07
N ASN A 70 3.62 10.02 3.63
CA ASN A 70 3.15 9.88 5.01
C ASN A 70 4.19 10.35 6.02
N LEU A 71 5.47 10.00 5.81
CA LEU A 71 6.57 10.44 6.67
C LEU A 71 6.81 11.95 6.58
N VAL A 72 6.75 12.54 5.38
CA VAL A 72 6.84 14.00 5.20
C VAL A 72 5.65 14.72 5.86
N TYR A 73 4.44 14.16 5.75
CA TYR A 73 3.27 14.68 6.46
C TYR A 73 3.49 14.64 7.98
N LEU A 74 3.98 13.53 8.52
CA LEU A 74 4.25 13.40 9.96
C LEU A 74 5.31 14.37 10.44
N TYR A 75 6.40 14.51 9.70
CA TYR A 75 7.48 15.43 10.03
C TYR A 75 6.97 16.88 10.10
N THR A 76 6.25 17.31 9.09
CA THR A 76 5.71 18.68 9.03
C THR A 76 4.63 18.93 10.09
N ALA A 77 3.73 17.97 10.27
CA ALA A 77 2.64 18.08 11.24
C ALA A 77 3.12 18.09 12.70
N LEU A 78 4.20 17.38 13.02
CA LEU A 78 4.66 17.16 14.40
C LEU A 78 5.88 17.99 14.79
N VAL A 79 6.78 18.27 13.85
CA VAL A 79 8.05 18.97 14.11
C VAL A 79 7.94 20.43 13.71
N THR A 80 7.48 20.71 12.50
CA THR A 80 7.42 22.09 11.99
C THR A 80 6.10 22.80 12.32
N ALA A 81 5.16 22.10 12.98
CA ALA A 81 3.82 22.58 13.30
C ALA A 81 3.08 23.19 12.09
N TRP A 82 3.29 22.62 10.89
CA TRP A 82 2.59 22.97 9.67
C TRP A 82 1.79 21.77 9.18
N LEU A 83 0.55 21.97 8.78
CA LEU A 83 -0.33 20.88 8.33
C LEU A 83 -0.45 20.87 6.80
N PRO A 84 0.31 20.03 6.08
CA PRO A 84 0.18 19.93 4.63
C PRO A 84 -1.05 19.09 4.27
N VAL A 85 -2.24 19.68 4.38
CA VAL A 85 -3.51 19.04 4.01
C VAL A 85 -3.47 18.39 2.61
N PRO A 86 -2.91 19.04 1.56
CA PRO A 86 -2.81 18.41 0.25
C PRO A 86 -1.98 17.13 0.26
N LEU A 87 -0.90 17.08 1.03
CA LEU A 87 -0.01 15.92 1.07
C LEU A 87 -0.70 14.70 1.69
N GLY A 88 -1.41 14.90 2.81
CA GLY A 88 -2.19 13.83 3.44
C GLY A 88 -3.35 13.36 2.55
N PHE A 89 -4.00 14.29 1.85
CA PHE A 89 -5.05 13.96 0.87
C PHE A 89 -4.49 13.14 -0.30
N THR A 90 -3.36 13.55 -0.89
CA THR A 90 -2.76 12.82 -2.01
C THR A 90 -2.30 11.43 -1.59
N ALA A 91 -1.70 11.29 -0.40
CA ALA A 91 -1.32 9.97 0.12
C ALA A 91 -2.54 9.04 0.27
N ALA A 92 -3.64 9.53 0.86
CA ALA A 92 -4.88 8.77 0.96
C ALA A 92 -5.50 8.44 -0.41
N ALA A 93 -5.43 9.37 -1.37
CA ALA A 93 -5.91 9.15 -2.74
C ALA A 93 -5.09 8.07 -3.46
N ILE A 94 -3.78 8.00 -3.22
CA ILE A 94 -2.92 6.91 -3.73
C ILE A 94 -3.36 5.57 -3.13
N THR A 95 -3.62 5.50 -1.82
CA THR A 95 -4.12 4.27 -1.15
C THR A 95 -5.42 3.78 -1.78
N LEU A 96 -6.38 4.70 -1.96
CA LEU A 96 -7.65 4.37 -2.59
C LEU A 96 -7.45 3.92 -4.04
N SER A 97 -6.63 4.63 -4.81
CA SER A 97 -6.36 4.32 -6.21
C SER A 97 -5.74 2.93 -6.37
N LYS A 98 -4.76 2.57 -5.54
CA LYS A 98 -4.15 1.23 -5.53
C LYS A 98 -5.18 0.13 -5.27
N THR A 99 -6.08 0.36 -4.32
CA THR A 99 -7.15 -0.59 -3.96
C THR A 99 -8.11 -0.78 -5.14
N LEU A 100 -8.57 0.32 -5.75
CA LEU A 100 -9.44 0.26 -6.92
C LEU A 100 -8.74 -0.40 -8.12
N LEU A 101 -7.45 -0.13 -8.31
CA LEU A 101 -6.66 -0.72 -9.38
C LEU A 101 -6.50 -2.23 -9.18
N TYR A 102 -6.32 -2.71 -7.95
CA TYR A 102 -6.32 -4.13 -7.61
C TYR A 102 -7.65 -4.81 -7.93
N TRP A 103 -8.78 -4.17 -7.59
CA TRP A 103 -10.09 -4.69 -7.98
C TRP A 103 -10.30 -4.71 -9.49
N ALA A 104 -9.95 -3.63 -10.19
CA ALA A 104 -10.04 -3.58 -11.64
C ALA A 104 -9.18 -4.68 -12.30
N HIS A 105 -7.93 -4.84 -11.86
CA HIS A 105 -7.03 -5.88 -12.34
C HIS A 105 -7.59 -7.29 -12.12
N SER A 106 -8.07 -7.58 -10.90
CA SER A 106 -8.63 -8.90 -10.58
C SER A 106 -9.90 -9.23 -11.37
N LEU A 107 -10.77 -8.23 -11.61
CA LEU A 107 -11.94 -8.39 -12.48
C LEU A 107 -11.54 -8.68 -13.92
N CYS A 108 -10.65 -7.87 -14.50
CA CYS A 108 -10.16 -8.06 -15.87
C CYS A 108 -9.51 -9.43 -16.08
N ASN A 109 -8.65 -9.87 -15.15
CA ASN A 109 -8.03 -11.19 -15.23
C ASN A 109 -9.07 -12.32 -15.17
N ARG A 110 -10.10 -12.20 -14.33
CA ARG A 110 -11.19 -13.18 -14.27
C ARG A 110 -11.96 -13.27 -15.60
N TYR A 111 -12.27 -12.14 -16.24
CA TYR A 111 -12.95 -12.13 -17.53
C TYR A 111 -12.07 -12.70 -18.67
N SER A 112 -10.77 -12.44 -18.66
CA SER A 112 -9.81 -12.98 -19.64
C SER A 112 -9.77 -14.52 -19.63
N ILE A 113 -9.74 -15.13 -18.43
CA ILE A 113 -9.74 -16.59 -18.27
C ILE A 113 -11.04 -17.23 -18.79
N LEU A 114 -12.18 -16.56 -18.60
CA LEU A 114 -13.48 -17.03 -19.09
C LEU A 114 -13.61 -16.97 -20.62
N MET A 115 -12.85 -16.09 -21.28
CA MET A 115 -12.85 -15.95 -22.74
C MET A 115 -11.88 -16.90 -23.45
N THR A 116 -10.83 -17.35 -22.77
CA THR A 116 -9.83 -18.30 -23.31
C THR A 116 -10.19 -19.77 -23.08
N ASN A 117 -11.14 -20.07 -22.19
CA ASN A 117 -11.67 -21.43 -21.96
C ASN A 117 -12.95 -21.75 -22.77
N LYS A 118 -13.24 -20.98 -23.83
CA LYS A 118 -14.26 -21.31 -24.83
C LYS A 118 -13.57 -21.76 -26.11
#